data_AF-A0A1I0TDZ5-F1
#
_entry.id   AF-A0A1I0TDZ5-F1
#
_cell.length_a   1.000
_cell.length_b   1.000
_cell.length_c   1.000
_cell.angle_alpha   90.00
_cell.angle_beta   90.00
_cell.angle_gamma   90.00
#
_symmetry.space_group_name_H-M   'P 1'
#
loop_
_entity.id
_entity.type
_entity.pdbx_description
1 polymer ?
#
loop_
_entity_poly.entity_id
_entity_poly.type
_entity_poly.pdbx_seq_one_letter_code
_entity_poly.pdbx_strand_id
1 'polypeptide(L)'
;MPIANSAKLQKEIDVMIQHIIRELIVEFGKSETEAIHLVEQSDVKKSLMQDPSGFHDSPYHWALSILTDCDEAEALERHLYHH
;
A
#
# COMPACT_ATOMS: atom_id res chain seq x y z
N MET A 1 2.85 13.67 -28.02
CA MET A 1 3.53 13.99 -26.76
C MET A 1 3.15 12.95 -25.71
N PRO A 2 4.08 12.09 -25.21
CA PRO A 2 3.71 11.08 -24.20
C PRO A 2 4.43 11.20 -22.82
N ILE A 3 5.44 12.05 -22.66
CA ILE A 3 6.34 12.01 -21.47
C ILE A 3 5.73 12.68 -20.22
N ALA A 4 4.88 13.70 -20.38
CA ALA A 4 4.31 14.44 -19.25
C ALA A 4 3.28 13.63 -18.44
N ASN A 5 2.61 12.66 -19.08
CA ASN A 5 1.56 11.87 -18.44
C ASN A 5 2.13 10.76 -17.56
N SER A 6 3.26 10.15 -17.95
CA SER A 6 3.92 9.11 -17.16
C SER A 6 4.58 9.65 -15.90
N ALA A 7 5.19 10.85 -15.97
CA ALA A 7 5.78 11.48 -14.79
C ALA A 7 4.74 11.91 -13.75
N LYS A 8 3.55 12.33 -14.20
CA LYS A 8 2.44 12.64 -13.30
C LYS A 8 1.89 11.38 -12.64
N LEU A 9 1.67 10.33 -13.42
CA LEU A 9 1.22 9.03 -12.90
C LEU A 9 2.21 8.47 -11.87
N GLN A 10 3.53 8.52 -12.14
CA GLN A 10 4.53 8.04 -11.18
C GLN A 10 4.44 8.79 -9.86
N LYS A 11 4.24 10.11 -9.87
CA LYS A 11 4.06 10.89 -8.63
C LYS A 11 2.79 10.49 -7.87
N GLU A 12 1.69 10.24 -8.57
CA GLU A 12 0.45 9.79 -7.95
C GLU A 12 0.63 8.41 -7.29
N ILE A 13 1.34 7.50 -7.97
CA ILE A 13 1.73 6.19 -7.40
C ILE A 13 2.59 6.38 -6.15
N ASP A 14 3.62 7.23 -6.21
CA ASP A 14 4.54 7.45 -5.09
C ASP A 14 3.79 8.00 -3.87
N VAL A 15 2.84 8.92 -4.08
CA VAL A 15 1.97 9.44 -3.01
C VAL A 15 1.07 8.36 -2.43
N MET A 16 0.47 7.52 -3.27
CA MET A 16 -0.35 6.39 -2.80
C MET A 16 0.48 5.42 -1.95
N ILE A 17 1.68 5.06 -2.41
CA ILE A 17 2.62 4.20 -1.68
C ILE A 17 2.97 4.80 -0.32
N GLN A 18 3.27 6.10 -0.24
CA GLN A 18 3.57 6.76 1.03
C GLN A 18 2.39 6.70 2.00
N HIS A 19 1.16 6.85 1.52
CA HIS A 19 -0.02 6.69 2.37
C HIS A 19 -0.19 5.24 2.83
N ILE A 20 0.01 4.25 1.97
CA ILE A 20 -0.07 2.83 2.36
C ILE A 20 0.94 2.50 3.47
N ILE A 21 2.20 2.95 3.31
CA ILE A 21 3.24 2.78 4.35
C ILE A 21 2.78 3.40 5.67
N ARG A 22 2.18 4.59 5.62
CA ARG A 22 1.66 5.26 6.82
C ARG A 22 0.54 4.44 7.48
N GLU A 23 -0.38 3.88 6.71
CA GLU A 23 -1.46 3.03 7.26
C GLU A 23 -0.89 1.75 7.88
N LEU A 24 0.08 1.08 7.24
CA LEU A 24 0.77 -0.09 7.82
C LEU A 24 1.43 0.22 9.17
N ILE A 25 1.98 1.42 9.34
CA ILE A 25 2.61 1.85 10.59
C ILE A 25 1.56 2.19 11.64
N VAL A 26 0.59 3.04 11.29
CA VAL A 26 -0.34 3.65 12.27
C VAL A 26 -1.44 2.67 12.68
N GLU A 27 -2.04 1.97 11.72
CA GLU A 27 -3.21 1.12 11.96
C GLU A 27 -2.82 -0.34 12.26
N PHE A 28 -1.70 -0.80 11.71
CA PHE A 28 -1.24 -2.19 11.82
C PHE A 28 0.05 -2.34 12.64
N GLY A 29 0.59 -1.25 13.18
CA GLY A 29 1.71 -1.27 14.12
C GLY A 29 3.02 -1.79 13.55
N LYS A 30 3.20 -1.77 12.22
CA LYS A 30 4.46 -2.16 11.58
C LYS A 30 5.53 -1.09 11.83
N SER A 31 6.78 -1.52 11.94
CA SER A 31 7.89 -0.58 11.87
C SER A 31 8.00 0.00 10.46
N GLU A 32 8.66 1.15 10.32
CA GLU A 32 8.89 1.78 9.01
C GLU A 32 9.62 0.84 8.04
N THR A 33 10.63 0.11 8.53
CA THR A 33 11.38 -0.86 7.72
C THR A 33 10.50 -2.02 7.25
N GLU A 34 9.66 -2.57 8.13
CA GLU A 34 8.72 -3.65 7.77
C GLU A 34 7.66 -3.16 6.78
N ALA A 35 7.10 -1.97 7.00
CA ALA A 35 6.09 -1.39 6.12
C ALA A 35 6.62 -1.15 4.70
N ILE A 36 7.85 -0.61 4.58
CA ILE A 36 8.53 -0.47 3.29
C ILE A 36 8.73 -1.84 2.64
N HIS A 37 9.24 -2.82 3.40
CA HIS A 37 9.52 -4.16 2.88
C HIS A 37 8.25 -4.85 2.35
N LEU A 38 7.14 -4.76 3.08
CA LEU A 38 5.84 -5.30 2.67
C LEU A 38 5.35 -4.68 1.36
N VAL A 39 5.47 -3.36 1.22
CA VAL A 39 5.09 -2.67 -0.01
C VAL A 39 6.01 -3.07 -1.18
N GLU A 40 7.31 -3.22 -0.96
CA GLU A 40 8.27 -3.67 -1.98
C GLU A 40 8.05 -5.11 -2.43
N GLN A 41 7.57 -5.98 -1.53
CA GLN A 41 7.22 -7.36 -1.86
C GLN A 41 5.84 -7.49 -2.53
N SER A 42 4.98 -6.49 -2.39
CA SER A 42 3.65 -6.47 -2.99
C SER A 42 3.67 -6.06 -4.47
N ASP A 43 2.62 -6.43 -5.20
CA ASP A 43 2.40 -6.00 -6.58
C ASP A 43 1.73 -4.60 -6.69
N VAL A 44 1.55 -3.85 -5.59
CA VAL A 44 0.74 -2.61 -5.57
C VAL A 44 1.16 -1.59 -6.63
N LYS A 45 2.47 -1.39 -6.80
CA LYS A 45 3.02 -0.45 -7.79
C LYS A 45 2.63 -0.89 -9.21
N LYS A 46 2.75 -2.18 -9.50
CA LYS A 46 2.41 -2.77 -10.80
C LYS A 46 0.92 -2.67 -11.07
N SER A 47 0.09 -2.95 -10.05
CA SER A 47 -1.37 -2.84 -10.14
C SER A 47 -1.82 -1.41 -10.45
N LEU A 48 -1.30 -0.40 -9.73
CA LEU A 48 -1.63 1.01 -9.96
C LEU A 48 -1.14 1.52 -11.33
N MET A 49 -0.05 0.96 -11.86
CA MET A 49 0.42 1.29 -13.22
C MET A 49 -0.47 0.70 -14.31
N GLN A 50 -1.09 -0.45 -14.07
CA GLN A 50 -1.89 -1.18 -15.05
C GLN A 50 -3.36 -0.76 -15.02
N ASP A 51 -3.90 -0.50 -13.83
CA ASP A 51 -5.28 -0.10 -13.61
C ASP A 51 -5.39 1.15 -12.73
N PRO A 52 -5.68 2.32 -13.34
CA PRO A 52 -5.91 3.56 -12.60
C PRO A 52 -7.12 3.51 -11.65
N SER A 53 -8.00 2.51 -11.75
CA SER A 53 -9.14 2.39 -10.83
C SER A 53 -8.69 2.13 -9.38
N GLY A 54 -7.51 1.52 -9.19
CA GLY A 54 -6.94 1.26 -7.87
C GLY A 54 -6.61 2.52 -7.05
N PHE A 55 -6.61 3.71 -7.66
CA PHE A 55 -6.52 4.97 -6.94
C PHE A 55 -7.81 5.37 -6.21
N HIS A 56 -8.94 4.75 -6.53
CA HIS A 56 -10.21 4.95 -5.83
C HIS A 56 -10.27 4.17 -4.51
N ASP A 57 -9.46 3.12 -4.37
CA ASP A 57 -9.32 2.40 -3.11
C ASP A 57 -8.56 3.25 -2.10
N SER A 58 -8.95 3.14 -0.83
CA SER A 58 -8.24 3.85 0.23
C SER A 58 -6.87 3.21 0.48
N PRO A 59 -5.87 3.99 0.92
CA PRO A 59 -4.57 3.47 1.34
C PRO A 59 -4.68 2.37 2.42
N TYR A 60 -5.71 2.45 3.28
CA TYR A 60 -6.01 1.44 4.30
C TYR A 60 -6.41 0.09 3.67
N HIS A 61 -7.26 0.09 2.65
CA HIS A 61 -7.64 -1.16 1.97
C HIS A 61 -6.46 -1.79 1.25
N TRP A 62 -5.58 -0.97 0.67
CA TRP A 62 -4.32 -1.47 0.11
C TRP A 62 -3.41 -2.08 1.19
N ALA A 63 -3.24 -1.41 2.33
CA ALA A 63 -2.47 -1.94 3.45
C ALA A 63 -3.03 -3.29 3.94
N LEU A 64 -4.35 -3.41 4.06
CA LEU A 64 -5.03 -4.65 4.44
C LEU A 64 -4.82 -5.76 3.39
N SER A 65 -4.93 -5.44 2.10
CA SER A 65 -4.66 -6.39 1.01
C SER A 65 -3.23 -6.89 1.05
N ILE A 66 -2.25 -5.99 1.23
CA ILE A 66 -0.83 -6.37 1.32
C ILE A 66 -0.58 -7.31 2.50
N LEU A 67 -1.14 -7.02 3.68
CA LEU A 67 -0.99 -7.91 4.84
C LEU A 67 -1.64 -9.28 4.60
N THR A 68 -2.75 -9.31 3.87
CA THR A 68 -3.41 -10.58 3.49
C THR A 68 -2.55 -11.38 2.51
N ASP A 69 -1.98 -10.72 1.49
CA ASP A 69 -1.16 -11.36 0.46
C ASP A 69 0.20 -11.84 1.00
N CYS A 70 0.74 -11.15 2.01
CA CYS A 70 2.00 -11.49 2.68
C CYS A 70 1.84 -12.48 3.85
N ASP A 71 0.64 -13.02 4.09
CA ASP A 71 0.33 -13.94 5.21
C ASP A 71 0.69 -13.37 6.60
N GLU A 72 0.53 -12.06 6.78
CA GLU A 72 0.80 -11.34 8.03
C GLU A 72 -0.37 -11.48 9.02
N ALA A 73 -0.79 -12.72 9.26
CA ALA A 73 -1.96 -13.07 10.08
C ALA A 73 -1.88 -12.48 11.50
N GLU A 74 -0.69 -12.40 12.09
CA GLU A 74 -0.51 -11.83 13.43
C GLU A 74 -0.88 -10.34 13.48
N ALA A 75 -0.55 -9.56 12.44
CA ALA A 75 -0.91 -8.15 12.38
C ALA A 75 -2.42 -7.95 12.21
N LEU A 76 -3.05 -8.82 11.40
CA LEU A 76 -4.51 -8.82 11.20
C LEU A 76 -5.25 -9.20 12.47
N GLU A 77 -4.81 -10.24 13.18
CA GLU A 77 -5.40 -10.66 14.46
C GLU A 77 -5.28 -9.54 15.51
N ARG A 78 -4.09 -8.96 15.69
CA ARG A 78 -3.91 -7.86 16.65
C ARG A 78 -4.83 -6.67 16.35
N HIS A 79 -5.00 -6.32 15.08
CA HIS A 79 -5.92 -5.26 14.66
C HIS A 79 -7.38 -5.60 15.01
N LEU A 80 -7.84 -6.83 14.74
CA LEU A 80 -9.21 -7.27 15.01
C LEU A 80 -9.54 -7.40 16.52
N TYR A 81 -8.56 -7.73 17.36
CA TYR A 81 -8.77 -7.88 18.81
C TYR A 81 -8.67 -6.57 19.60
N HIS A 82 -8.04 -5.53 19.02
CA HIS A 82 -7.82 -4.25 19.70
C HIS A 82 -8.81 -3.15 19.28
N HIS A 83 -9.78 -3.46 18.41
CA HIS A 83 -10.75 -2.51 17.87
C HIS A 83 -12.19 -2.72 18.35
#